data_AF-A0A8T4XNP2-F1
#
_entry.id   AF-A0A8T4XNP2-F1
#
_cell.length_a   1.000
_cell.length_b   1.000
_cell.length_c   1.000
_cell.angle_alpha   90.00
_cell.angle_beta   90.00
_cell.angle_gamma   90.00
#
_symmetry.space_group_name_H-M   'P 1'
#
loop_
_entity.id
_entity.type
_entity.pdbx_description
1 polymer ?
#
loop_
_entity_poly.entity_id
_entity_poly.type
_entity_poly.pdbx_seq_one_letter_code
_entity_poly.pdbx_strand_id
1 'polypeptide(L)'
;MDYLSSYAQKVLKTVSLIPTGYVASYGSVAKAVGGSPRAVGRVMASNPFPLIIPCHRVVNSDLSLGGYGGGVQVKLEILRRESRGYTSIKEIKMNKSILQAFPVEFVLKRLGNSASNKSLTPKSVKG
;
A
#
# COMPACT_ATOMS: atom_id res chain seq x y z
N MET A 1 4.32 4.37 22.19
CA MET A 1 3.07 4.13 21.40
C MET A 1 2.03 3.44 22.29
N ASP A 2 2.08 3.70 23.59
CA ASP A 2 1.70 2.66 24.55
C ASP A 2 0.20 2.70 24.86
N TYR A 3 -0.47 3.77 24.43
CA TYR A 3 -1.92 3.91 24.40
C TYR A 3 -2.60 3.10 23.28
N LEU A 4 -1.84 2.57 22.31
CA LEU A 4 -2.38 1.76 21.21
C LEU A 4 -2.39 0.27 21.59
N SER A 5 -3.35 -0.47 21.01
CA SER A 5 -3.36 -1.93 21.16
C SER A 5 -2.06 -2.57 20.66
N SER A 6 -1.67 -3.68 21.27
CA SER A 6 -0.46 -4.42 20.89
C SER A 6 -0.45 -4.79 19.39
N TYR A 7 -1.62 -5.06 18.82
CA TYR A 7 -1.79 -5.32 17.39
C TYR A 7 -1.52 -4.06 16.54
N ALA A 8 -2.13 -2.93 16.88
CA ALA A 8 -1.93 -1.68 16.14
C ALA A 8 -0.46 -1.24 16.18
N GLN A 9 0.20 -1.36 17.34
CA GLN A 9 1.63 -1.08 17.47
C GLN A 9 2.48 -1.96 16.53
N LYS A 10 2.20 -3.26 16.46
CA LYS A 10 2.91 -4.18 15.55
C LYS A 10 2.72 -3.78 14.10
N VAL A 11 1.48 -3.51 13.67
CA VAL A 11 1.17 -3.08 12.31
C VAL A 11 1.91 -1.79 11.95
N LEU A 12 1.84 -0.76 12.79
CA LEU A 12 2.50 0.53 12.52
C LEU A 12 4.02 0.37 12.44
N LYS A 13 4.63 -0.39 13.36
CA LYS A 13 6.07 -0.71 13.33
C LYS A 13 6.48 -1.49 12.09
N THR A 14 5.64 -2.41 11.61
CA THR A 14 5.92 -3.15 10.36
C THR A 14 5.82 -2.25 9.15
N VAL A 15 4.82 -1.38 9.09
CA VAL A 15 4.64 -0.43 7.96
C VAL A 15 5.77 0.60 7.91
N SER A 16 6.31 1.04 9.06
CA SER A 16 7.47 1.94 9.08
C SER A 16 8.74 1.35 8.50
N LEU A 17 8.83 0.02 8.36
CA LEU A 17 9.98 -0.64 7.74
C LEU A 17 9.95 -0.60 6.21
N ILE A 18 8.81 -0.26 5.59
CA ILE A 18 8.69 -0.24 4.13
C ILE A 18 9.53 0.93 3.59
N PRO A 19 10.61 0.69 2.84
CA PRO A 19 11.49 1.75 2.37
C PRO A 19 10.82 2.58 1.26
N THR A 20 11.32 3.80 1.08
CA THR A 20 10.96 4.65 -0.07
C THR A 20 11.22 3.90 -1.38
N GLY A 21 10.32 4.03 -2.35
CA GLY A 21 10.37 3.30 -3.63
C GLY A 21 9.74 1.90 -3.58
N TYR A 22 9.22 1.48 -2.42
CA TYR A 22 8.52 0.22 -2.27
C TYR A 22 7.13 0.40 -1.63
N VAL A 23 6.25 -0.55 -1.92
CA VAL A 23 4.92 -0.71 -1.31
C VAL A 23 4.77 -2.10 -0.73
N ALA A 24 3.87 -2.30 0.23
CA ALA A 24 3.46 -3.63 0.68
C ALA A 24 1.95 -3.78 0.53
N SER A 25 1.46 -4.99 0.29
CA SER A 25 0.02 -5.21 0.31
C SER A 25 -0.51 -5.32 1.74
N TYR A 26 -1.79 -5.01 1.96
CA TYR A 26 -2.46 -5.31 3.24
C TYR A 26 -2.29 -6.78 3.66
N GLY A 27 -2.28 -7.71 2.68
CA GLY A 27 -2.03 -9.13 2.92
C GLY A 27 -0.60 -9.44 3.33
N SER A 28 0.39 -8.79 2.72
CA SER A 28 1.81 -8.94 3.07
C SER A 28 2.06 -8.47 4.51
N VAL A 29 1.47 -7.34 4.91
CA VAL A 29 1.55 -6.83 6.29
C VAL A 29 0.83 -7.77 7.25
N ALA A 30 -0.40 -8.21 6.93
CA ALA A 30 -1.15 -9.14 7.76
C ALA A 30 -0.41 -10.48 7.95
N LYS A 31 0.24 -11.00 6.90
CA LYS A 31 1.07 -12.20 7.00
C LYS A 31 2.28 -12.00 7.91
N ALA A 32 2.90 -10.81 7.88
CA ALA A 32 4.07 -10.50 8.70
C ALA A 32 3.74 -10.31 10.19
N VAL A 33 2.58 -9.75 10.52
CA VAL A 33 2.19 -9.39 11.91
C VAL A 33 1.10 -10.28 12.52
N GLY A 34 0.45 -11.10 11.69
CA GLY A 34 -0.77 -11.83 12.02
C GLY A 34 -2.05 -11.04 11.72
N GLY A 35 -3.19 -11.73 11.79
CA GLY A 35 -4.51 -11.13 11.57
C GLY A 35 -4.93 -11.12 10.10
N SER A 36 -5.80 -10.18 9.73
CA SER A 36 -6.39 -10.11 8.38
C SER A 36 -6.02 -8.81 7.65
N PRO A 37 -6.03 -8.79 6.30
CA PRO A 37 -5.83 -7.57 5.52
C PRO A 37 -6.80 -6.44 5.93
N ARG A 38 -8.05 -6.80 6.26
CA ARG A 38 -9.07 -5.86 6.74
C ARG A 38 -8.69 -5.22 8.09
N ALA A 39 -8.13 -6.01 9.01
CA ALA A 39 -7.66 -5.50 10.30
C ALA A 39 -6.48 -4.52 10.12
N VAL A 40 -5.54 -4.82 9.22
CA VAL A 40 -4.46 -3.88 8.85
C VAL A 40 -5.04 -2.60 8.27
N GLY A 41 -6.00 -2.70 7.35
CA GLY A 41 -6.68 -1.55 6.76
C GLY A 41 -7.32 -0.63 7.80
N ARG A 42 -7.96 -1.20 8.84
CA ARG A 42 -8.51 -0.43 9.95
C ARG A 42 -7.44 0.34 10.73
N VAL A 43 -6.30 -0.29 11.02
CA VAL A 43 -5.17 0.38 11.69
C VAL A 43 -4.58 1.50 10.82
N MET A 44 -4.49 1.28 9.50
CA MET A 44 -4.02 2.32 8.58
C MET A 44 -4.98 3.51 8.48
N ALA A 45 -6.29 3.25 8.52
CA ALA A 45 -7.31 4.30 8.51
C ALA A 45 -7.30 5.15 9.78
N SER A 46 -6.94 4.57 10.92
CA SER A 46 -6.82 5.26 12.22
C SER A 46 -5.38 5.58 12.61
N ASN A 47 -4.45 5.63 11.66
CA ASN A 47 -3.03 5.90 11.92
C ASN A 47 -2.85 7.29 12.57
N PRO A 48 -2.43 7.38 13.84
CA PRO A 48 -2.26 8.66 14.53
C PRO A 48 -0.93 9.36 14.17
N PHE A 49 -0.08 8.72 13.37
CA PHE A 49 1.25 9.20 13.01
C PHE A 49 1.46 9.28 11.48
N PRO A 50 0.62 10.03 10.73
CA PRO A 50 0.64 10.04 9.26
C PRO A 50 1.93 10.60 8.65
N LEU A 51 2.71 11.39 9.39
CA LEU A 51 3.97 11.97 8.91
C LEU A 51 5.16 11.01 8.96
N ILE A 52 5.16 10.05 9.89
CA ILE A 52 6.30 9.13 10.12
C ILE A 52 5.97 7.69 9.73
N ILE A 53 4.70 7.27 9.78
CA ILE A 53 4.27 5.96 9.33
C ILE A 53 3.72 6.08 7.90
N PRO A 54 4.39 5.50 6.89
CA PRO A 54 4.07 5.70 5.49
C PRO A 54 2.87 4.86 5.04
N CYS A 55 1.67 5.16 5.57
CA CYS A 55 0.45 4.41 5.25
C CYS A 55 0.05 4.48 3.76
N HIS A 56 0.55 5.48 3.01
CA HIS A 56 0.41 5.56 1.56
C HIS A 56 1.15 4.43 0.83
N ARG A 57 2.14 3.77 1.45
CA ARG A 57 2.85 2.61 0.89
C ARG A 57 2.10 1.29 1.07
N VAL A 58 0.93 1.27 1.72
CA VAL A 58 0.12 0.05 1.87
C VAL A 58 -0.98 0.00 0.81
N VAL A 59 -1.01 -1.05 0.00
CA VAL A 59 -1.89 -1.17 -1.19
C VAL A 59 -2.70 -2.47 -1.19
N ASN A 60 -3.59 -2.63 -2.16
CA ASN A 60 -4.35 -3.88 -2.33
C ASN A 60 -3.42 -5.03 -2.76
N SER A 61 -3.88 -6.28 -2.63
CA SER A 61 -3.09 -7.47 -2.97
C SER A 61 -2.72 -7.57 -4.45
N ASP A 62 -3.52 -6.98 -5.33
CA ASP A 62 -3.28 -6.88 -6.77
C ASP A 62 -2.42 -5.67 -7.16
N LEU A 63 -1.85 -4.96 -6.18
CA LEU A 63 -1.09 -3.72 -6.32
C LEU A 63 -1.90 -2.53 -6.87
N SER A 64 -3.24 -2.62 -6.88
CA SER A 64 -4.09 -1.43 -7.09
C SER A 64 -4.07 -0.53 -5.85
N LEU A 65 -4.37 0.76 -6.06
CA LEU A 65 -4.46 1.71 -4.96
C LEU A 65 -5.67 1.35 -4.07
N GLY A 66 -5.41 1.05 -2.81
CA GLY A 66 -6.45 1.03 -1.77
C GLY A 66 -6.75 2.45 -1.25
N GLY A 67 -7.76 2.56 -0.39
CA GLY A 67 -8.14 3.82 0.25
C GLY A 67 -6.99 4.51 0.99
N TYR A 68 -7.10 5.82 1.17
CA TYR A 68 -6.13 6.67 1.85
C TYR A 68 -6.83 7.90 2.45
N GLY A 69 -6.50 8.26 3.68
CA GLY A 69 -7.15 9.37 4.39
C GLY A 69 -7.00 10.72 3.68
N GLY A 70 -5.87 10.96 3.00
CA GLY A 70 -5.65 12.15 2.17
C GLY A 70 -6.21 12.05 0.74
N GLY A 71 -6.93 10.98 0.40
CA GLY A 71 -7.45 10.73 -0.94
C GLY A 71 -6.49 9.96 -1.87
N VAL A 72 -7.07 9.17 -2.77
CA VAL A 72 -6.32 8.26 -3.66
C VAL A 72 -5.36 9.01 -4.61
N GLN A 73 -5.73 10.22 -5.06
CA GLN A 73 -4.87 11.03 -5.92
C GLN A 73 -3.60 11.50 -5.21
N VAL A 74 -3.72 11.95 -3.95
CA VAL A 74 -2.57 12.35 -3.13
C VAL A 74 -1.65 11.16 -2.90
N LYS A 75 -2.20 9.99 -2.56
CA LYS A 75 -1.43 8.74 -2.43
C LYS A 75 -0.64 8.42 -3.69
N LEU A 76 -1.27 8.51 -4.86
CA LEU A 76 -0.61 8.26 -6.14
C LEU A 76 0.54 9.24 -6.39
N GLU A 77 0.32 10.53 -6.15
CA GLU A 77 1.34 11.55 -6.35
C GLU A 77 2.56 11.36 -5.43
N ILE A 78 2.32 11.02 -4.15
CA ILE A 78 3.41 10.68 -3.23
C ILE A 78 4.19 9.47 -3.76
N LEU A 79 3.49 8.39 -4.15
CA LEU A 79 4.15 7.20 -4.70
C LEU A 79 4.98 7.52 -5.96
N ARG A 80 4.48 8.36 -6.88
CA ARG A 80 5.25 8.80 -8.05
C ARG A 80 6.57 9.46 -7.66
N ARG A 81 6.55 10.36 -6.67
CA ARG A 81 7.77 11.03 -6.16
C ARG A 81 8.73 10.07 -5.44
N GLU A 82 8.19 9.01 -4.85
CA GLU A 82 8.96 7.96 -4.19
C GLU A 82 9.55 6.94 -5.16
N SER A 83 9.13 6.90 -6.44
CA SER A 83 9.67 5.97 -7.44
C SER A 83 11.19 6.11 -7.58
N ARG A 84 11.87 4.98 -7.77
CA ARG A 84 13.34 4.88 -7.84
C ARG A 84 13.84 4.02 -9.00
N GLY A 85 12.95 3.49 -9.84
CA GLY A 85 13.30 2.59 -10.94
C GLY A 85 13.58 1.16 -10.49
N TYR A 86 13.10 0.76 -9.30
CA TYR A 86 13.33 -0.61 -8.81
C TYR A 86 12.52 -1.63 -9.61
N THR A 87 13.11 -2.82 -9.78
CA THR A 87 12.54 -3.90 -10.60
C THR A 87 12.34 -5.20 -9.83
N SER A 88 12.95 -5.33 -8.65
CA SER A 88 12.95 -6.55 -7.86
C SER A 88 12.18 -6.39 -6.56
N ILE A 89 11.42 -7.43 -6.21
CA ILE A 89 10.74 -7.56 -4.91
C ILE A 89 11.80 -7.58 -3.80
N LYS A 90 11.48 -6.94 -2.68
CA LYS A 90 12.31 -6.91 -1.48
C LYS A 90 11.66 -7.70 -0.35
N GLU A 91 12.45 -8.52 0.31
CA GLU A 91 12.07 -9.21 1.54
C GLU A 91 12.71 -8.51 2.73
N ILE A 92 11.88 -7.93 3.60
CA ILE A 92 12.32 -7.24 4.80
C ILE A 92 12.21 -8.24 5.95
N LYS A 93 13.36 -8.74 6.40
CA LYS A 93 13.44 -9.69 7.52
C LYS A 93 13.04 -8.99 8.82
N MET A 94 12.13 -9.62 9.54
CA MET A 94 11.75 -9.29 10.90
C MET A 94 12.08 -10.49 11.80
N ASN A 95 12.11 -10.30 13.13
CA ASN A 95 12.54 -11.34 14.09
C ASN A 95 12.02 -12.76 13.80
N LYS A 96 10.74 -12.91 13.43
CA LYS A 96 10.10 -14.22 13.18
C LYS A 96 9.28 -14.27 11.89
N SER A 97 9.39 -13.26 11.04
CA SER A 97 8.55 -13.15 9.83
C SER A 97 9.25 -12.32 8.75
N ILE A 98 8.71 -12.37 7.54
CA ILE A 98 9.19 -11.60 6.40
C ILE A 98 8.06 -10.71 5.90
N LEU A 99 8.36 -9.43 5.73
CA LEU A 99 7.49 -8.51 5.00
C LEU A 99 7.94 -8.45 3.54
N GLN A 100 7.07 -8.90 2.64
CA GLN A 100 7.28 -8.76 1.20
C GLN A 100 6.86 -7.35 0.75
N ALA A 101 7.78 -6.66 0.08
CA ALA A 101 7.57 -5.33 -0.48
C ALA A 101 7.87 -5.31 -1.98
N PHE A 102 7.06 -4.59 -2.73
CA PHE A 102 7.08 -4.52 -4.19
C PHE A 102 7.54 -3.14 -4.65
N PRO A 103 8.29 -3.02 -5.75
CA PRO A 103 8.61 -1.73 -6.33
C PRO A 103 7.36 -0.89 -6.61
N VAL A 104 7.41 0.41 -6.34
CA VAL A 104 6.35 1.36 -6.71
C VAL A 104 6.01 1.28 -8.20
N GLU A 105 7.01 0.98 -9.02
CA GLU A 105 6.92 0.82 -10.47
C GLU A 105 5.84 -0.20 -10.86
N PHE A 106 5.59 -1.22 -10.04
CA PHE A 106 4.56 -2.23 -10.31
C PHE A 106 3.15 -1.62 -10.18
N VAL A 107 2.94 -0.74 -9.20
CA VAL A 107 1.70 0.03 -9.03
C VAL A 107 1.50 0.97 -10.22
N LEU A 108 2.55 1.71 -10.60
CA LEU A 108 2.47 2.70 -11.68
C LEU A 108 2.19 2.05 -13.04
N LYS A 109 2.87 0.94 -13.36
CA LYS A 109 2.63 0.17 -14.60
C LYS A 109 1.20 -0.34 -14.67
N ARG A 110 0.66 -0.85 -13.56
CA ARG A 110 -0.73 -1.32 -13.49
C ARG A 110 -1.73 -0.20 -13.80
N LEU A 111 -1.51 1.00 -13.28
CA LEU A 111 -2.37 2.15 -13.54
C LEU A 111 -2.29 2.60 -15.00
N GLY A 112 -1.09 2.59 -15.60
CA GLY A 112 -0.89 2.86 -17.02
C GLY A 112 -1.63 1.86 -17.92
N ASN A 113 -1.53 0.57 -17.61
CA ASN A 113 -2.22 -0.49 -18.35
C ASN A 113 -3.75 -0.46 -18.16
N SER A 114 -4.24 0.12 -17.06
CA SER A 114 -5.68 0.26 -16.79
C SER A 114 -6.29 1.47 -17.53
N ALA A 115 -5.48 2.50 -17.83
CA ALA A 115 -5.91 3.66 -18.61
C ALA A 115 -6.02 3.35 -20.10
N SER A 116 -5.13 2.52 -20.65
CA SER A 116 -5.17 2.06 -22.05
C SER A 116 -6.33 1.10 -22.33
N ASN A 117 -6.89 0.43 -21.32
CA ASN A 117 -8.03 -0.48 -21.47
C ASN A 117 -9.41 0.19 -21.33
N LYS A 118 -9.47 1.53 -21.22
CA LYS A 118 -10.71 2.28 -21.00
C LYS A 118 -11.26 3.00 -22.25
N SER A 119 -10.69 2.77 -23.44
CA SER A 119 -11.12 3.42 -24.71
C SER A 119 -11.94 2.53 -25.66
N LEU A 120 -12.68 1.54 -25.15
CA LEU A 120 -13.63 0.75 -25.92
C LEU A 120 -14.91 0.52 -25.10
N THR A 121 -15.75 1.56 -25.00
CA THR A 121 -17.19 1.37 -24.79
C THR A 121 -17.93 2.25 -25.80
N PRO A 122 -18.67 1.69 -26.77
CA PRO A 122 -19.56 2.50 -27.60
C PRO A 122 -20.62 3.15 -26.71
N LYS A 123 -20.82 4.46 -26.91
CA LYS A 123 -21.93 5.21 -26.32
C LYS A 123 -23.23 4.48 -26.67
N SER A 124 -23.94 4.01 -25.65
CA SER A 124 -25.33 3.60 -25.79
C SER A 124 -26.13 4.86 -26.13
N VAL A 125 -26.50 5.03 -27.40
CA VAL A 125 -27.52 5.98 -27.83
C VAL A 125 -28.85 5.41 -27.33
N LYS A 126 -29.55 6.17 -26.49
CA LYS A 126 -30.93 5.91 -26.10
C LYS A 126 -31.84 6.84 -26.89
N GLY A 127 -32.88 6.24 -27.48
CA GLY A 127 -34.25 6.76 -27.60
C GLY A 127 -34.44 8.01 -28.41
#